data_AF-A0A1C4W6K6-F1
#
_entry.id   AF-A0A1C4W6K6-F1
#
_cell.length_a   1.000
_cell.length_b   1.000
_cell.length_c   1.000
_cell.angle_alpha   90.00
_cell.angle_beta   90.00
_cell.angle_gamma   90.00
#
_symmetry.space_group_name_H-M   'P 1'
#
loop_
_entity.id
_entity.type
_entity.pdbx_description
1 polymer ?
#
loop_
_entity_poly.entity_id
_entity_poly.type
_entity_poly.pdbx_seq_one_letter_code
_entity_poly.pdbx_strand_id
1 'polypeptide(L)' 'MTAYGEKAAAEQATVTGGTLWKGLSAVKAGRAHVVSDETWMTGIGVGAANKIIDDLEKYVPAA' A
#
# COMPACT_ATOMS: atom_id res chain seq x y z
N MET A 1 7.71 12.42 -3.17
CA MET A 1 6.29 12.58 -3.55
C MET A 1 5.51 11.64 -2.66
N THR A 2 4.99 12.16 -1.55
CA THR A 2 4.17 11.40 -0.61
C THR A 2 2.73 11.65 -0.97
N ALA A 3 2.08 10.65 -1.54
CA ALA A 3 0.69 10.71 -1.95
C ALA A 3 -0.19 10.63 -0.70
N TYR A 4 -0.71 11.77 -0.21
CA TYR A 4 -1.74 11.81 0.83
C TYR A 4 -2.84 12.82 0.42
N GLY A 5 -4.10 12.53 0.75
CA GLY A 5 -5.25 13.40 0.45
C GLY A 5 -5.85 13.20 -0.96
N GLU A 6 -6.70 14.14 -1.42
CA GLU A 6 -7.51 14.00 -2.66
C GLU A 6 -6.72 13.68 -3.93
N LYS A 7 -5.43 14.04 -3.97
CA LYS A 7 -4.55 13.80 -5.12
C LYS A 7 -3.77 12.49 -5.03
N ALA A 8 -3.83 11.79 -3.90
CA ALA A 8 -3.00 10.62 -3.62
C ALA A 8 -3.15 9.54 -4.70
N ALA A 9 -4.38 9.25 -5.13
CA ALA A 9 -4.65 8.24 -6.15
C ALA A 9 -4.01 8.58 -7.51
N ALA A 10 -4.04 9.85 -7.94
CA ALA A 10 -3.47 10.27 -9.21
C ALA A 10 -1.93 10.27 -9.18
N GLU A 11 -1.36 10.69 -8.05
CA GLU A 11 0.08 10.67 -7.80
C GLU A 11 0.62 9.24 -7.74
N GLN A 12 -0.08 8.35 -7.02
CA GLN A 12 0.20 6.93 -6.99
C GLN A 12 0.16 6.34 -8.40
N ALA A 13 -0.91 6.58 -9.17
CA ALA A 13 -1.06 6.06 -10.52
C ALA A 13 0.09 6.49 -11.45
N THR A 14 0.58 7.72 -11.29
CA THR A 14 1.74 8.23 -12.05
C THR A 14 3.00 7.42 -11.73
N VAL A 15 3.28 7.18 -10.46
CA VAL A 15 4.46 6.41 -10.01
C VAL A 15 4.33 4.93 -10.39
N THR A 16 3.19 4.31 -10.08
CA THR A 16 2.97 2.88 -10.33
C THR A 16 2.75 2.56 -11.81
N GLY A 17 2.46 3.56 -12.63
CA GLY A 17 2.35 3.44 -14.08
C GLY A 17 3.70 3.26 -14.80
N GLY A 18 4.80 3.65 -14.16
CA GLY A 18 6.14 3.65 -14.75
C GLY A 18 6.74 2.25 -14.97
N THR A 19 7.60 2.13 -16.00
CA THR A 19 8.25 0.87 -16.38
C THR A 19 9.11 0.27 -15.26
N LEU A 20 9.77 1.11 -14.45
CA LEU A 20 10.57 0.66 -13.31
C LEU A 20 9.73 -0.03 -12.25
N TRP A 21 8.59 0.57 -11.86
CA TRP A 21 7.65 -0.03 -10.91
C TRP A 21 7.10 -1.35 -11.42
N LYS A 22 6.60 -1.36 -12.65
CA LYS A 22 6.08 -2.57 -13.33
C LYS A 22 7.16 -3.65 -13.51
N GLY A 23 8.43 -3.28 -13.46
CA GLY A 23 9.58 -4.18 -13.58
C GLY A 23 9.83 -5.06 -12.35
N LEU A 24 9.38 -4.62 -11.16
CA LEU A 24 9.64 -5.28 -9.89
C LEU A 24 9.01 -6.69 -9.84
N SER A 25 9.74 -7.65 -9.27
CA SER A 25 9.29 -9.04 -9.16
C SER A 25 8.00 -9.18 -8.36
N ALA A 26 7.86 -8.45 -7.25
CA ALA A 26 6.65 -8.45 -6.43
C ALA A 26 5.43 -7.90 -7.18
N VAL A 27 5.60 -6.84 -7.99
CA VAL A 27 4.54 -6.25 -8.80
C VAL A 27 4.11 -7.23 -9.90
N LYS A 28 5.07 -7.84 -10.60
CA LYS A 28 4.80 -8.88 -11.60
C LYS A 28 4.13 -10.11 -11.01
N ALA A 29 4.44 -10.44 -9.76
CA ALA A 29 3.85 -11.55 -9.02
C ALA A 29 2.49 -11.21 -8.38
N GLY A 30 1.93 -10.02 -8.62
CA GLY A 30 0.64 -9.60 -8.06
C GLY A 30 0.64 -9.38 -6.55
N ARG A 31 1.81 -9.18 -5.93
CA ARG A 31 2.00 -9.03 -4.48
C ARG A 31 2.12 -7.57 -4.02
N ALA A 32 1.76 -6.63 -4.89
CA ALA A 32 1.71 -5.21 -4.56
C ALA A 32 0.26 -4.83 -4.25
N HIS A 33 0.02 -4.44 -2.99
CA HIS A 33 -1.33 -4.17 -2.49
C HIS A 33 -1.44 -2.70 -2.07
N VAL A 34 -2.52 -2.05 -2.48
CA VAL A 34 -2.83 -0.68 -2.04
C VAL A 34 -3.46 -0.77 -0.65
N VAL A 35 -2.96 0.03 0.28
CA VAL A 35 -3.43 0.08 1.67
C VAL A 35 -3.90 1.49 2.02
N SER A 36 -4.66 1.61 3.12
CA SER A 36 -5.15 2.90 3.59
C SER A 36 -4.02 3.73 4.21
N ASP A 37 -3.70 4.87 3.61
CA ASP A 37 -2.73 5.82 4.15
C ASP A 37 -3.09 6.35 5.54
N GLU A 38 -4.38 6.61 5.78
CA GLU A 38 -4.86 7.06 7.08
C GLU A 38 -4.50 6.04 8.18
N THR A 39 -4.57 4.75 7.83
CA THR A 39 -4.26 3.65 8.74
C THR A 39 -2.75 3.42 8.85
N TRP A 40 -2.03 3.35 7.73
CA TRP A 40 -0.63 2.92 7.69
C TRP A 40 0.37 4.04 7.99
N MET A 41 0.01 5.30 7.77
CA MET A 41 0.92 6.44 7.86
C MET A 41 0.53 7.44 8.94
N THR A 42 -0.76 7.56 9.23
CA THR A 42 -1.27 8.47 10.28
C THR A 42 -1.99 7.74 11.42
N GLY A 43 -2.11 6.42 11.36
CA GLY A 43 -2.84 5.64 12.34
C GLY A 43 -2.15 5.66 13.71
N ILE A 44 -2.93 5.82 14.78
CA ILE A 44 -2.43 5.89 16.15
C ILE A 44 -3.19 4.89 17.03
N GLY A 45 -2.44 4.26 17.95
CA GLY A 45 -3.00 3.38 18.98
C GLY A 45 -3.43 2.01 18.47
N VAL A 46 -4.05 1.24 19.37
CA VAL A 46 -4.36 -0.18 19.14
C VAL A 46 -5.36 -0.42 18.01
N GLY A 47 -6.27 0.53 17.75
CA GLY A 47 -7.23 0.41 16.66
C GLY A 47 -6.57 0.45 15.28
N ALA A 48 -5.58 1.31 15.08
CA ALA A 48 -4.80 1.35 13.85
C ALA A 48 -3.91 0.11 13.72
N ALA A 49 -3.28 -0.31 14.82
CA ALA A 49 -2.44 -1.52 14.82
C ALA A 49 -3.23 -2.77 14.39
N ASN A 50 -4.45 -2.95 14.90
CA ASN A 50 -5.30 -4.08 14.50
C ASN A 50 -5.63 -4.05 13.00
N LYS A 51 -5.97 -2.88 12.44
CA LYS A 51 -6.24 -2.75 11.00
C LYS A 51 -5.03 -3.07 10.12
N ILE A 52 -3.82 -2.72 10.56
CA ILE A 52 -2.58 -3.08 9.86
C ILE A 52 -2.40 -4.60 9.87
N ILE A 53 -2.67 -5.26 11.01
CA ILE A 53 -2.61 -6.72 11.11
C ILE A 53 -3.64 -7.37 10.19
N ASP A 54 -4.88 -6.87 10.15
CA ASP A 54 -5.92 -7.37 9.25
C ASP A 54 -5.48 -7.29 7.77
N ASP A 55 -4.85 -6.19 7.36
CA ASP A 55 -4.28 -6.06 6.01
C ASP A 55 -3.15 -7.07 5.77
N LEU A 56 -2.26 -7.28 6.75
CA LEU A 56 -1.18 -8.26 6.64
C LEU A 56 -1.71 -9.69 6.51
N GLU A 57 -2.67 -10.09 7.33
CA GLU A 57 -3.29 -11.41 7.27
C GLU A 57 -4.00 -11.64 5.92
N LYS A 58 -4.57 -10.59 5.35
CA LYS A 58 -5.24 -10.63 4.06
C LYS A 58 -4.27 -10.77 2.87
N TYR A 59 -3.13 -10.09 2.92
CA TYR A 59 -2.24 -9.98 1.75
C TYR A 59 -0.96 -10.81 1.85
N VAL A 60 -0.52 -11.16 3.04
CA VAL A 60 0.72 -11.90 3.28
C VAL A 60 0.36 -13.33 3.64
N PRO A 61 0.53 -14.30 2.70
CA PRO A 61 0.36 -15.70 3.05
C PRO A 61 1.37 -16.10 4.12
N ALA A 62 0.95 -16.98 5.04
CA ALA A 62 1.84 -17.58 6.02
C ALA A 62 3.03 -18.23 5.32
N ALA A 63 4.23 -18.01 5.88
CA ALA A 63 5.50 -18.52 5.35
C ALA A 63 5.59 -20.05 5.39
#